data_AF-A0A2D0JXX6-F1
#
_entry.id   AF-A0A2D0JXX6-F1
#
_cell.length_a   1.000
_cell.length_b   1.000
_cell.length_c   1.000
_cell.angle_alpha   90.00
_cell.angle_beta   90.00
_cell.angle_gamma   90.00
#
_symmetry.space_group_name_H-M   'P 1'
#
loop_
_entity.id
_entity.type
_entity.pdbx_description
1 polymer ?
#
loop_
_entity_poly.entity_id
_entity_poly.type
_entity_poly.pdbx_seq_one_letter_code
_entity_poly.pdbx_strand_id
1 'polypeptide(L)'
;MSADVVRKKNKGNYSYVIVIVGNEPEYSFKVIKYVKTRGKENKGKTKREIIFDEVLNLEQVLLLDDGVLKECIQEITNGGLNEK
;
A
#
# COMPACT_ATOMS: atom_id res chain seq x y z
N MET A 1 1.56 -22.24 -0.18
CA MET A 1 0.88 -20.96 -0.45
C MET A 1 1.57 -19.92 0.39
N SER A 2 2.47 -19.14 -0.22
CA SER A 2 3.15 -18.01 0.42
C SER A 2 2.08 -17.04 0.90
N ALA A 3 2.08 -16.69 2.18
CA ALA A 3 1.09 -15.77 2.72
C ALA A 3 1.22 -14.43 2.01
N ASP A 4 0.14 -13.93 1.41
CA ASP A 4 0.09 -12.58 0.87
C ASP A 4 0.51 -11.58 1.96
N VAL A 5 1.67 -10.95 1.78
CA VAL A 5 2.18 -9.96 2.74
C VAL A 5 1.37 -8.69 2.54
N VAL A 6 0.44 -8.44 3.47
CA VAL A 6 -0.38 -7.22 3.48
C VAL A 6 0.27 -6.17 4.38
N ARG A 7 0.70 -5.05 3.80
CA ARG A 7 1.19 -3.89 4.54
C ARG A 7 0.21 -2.73 4.45
N LYS A 8 0.11 -1.96 5.55
CA LYS A 8 -0.76 -0.78 5.63
C LYS A 8 0.07 0.44 6.03
N LYS A 9 -0.01 1.52 5.25
CA LYS A 9 0.66 2.81 5.56
C LYS A 9 -0.38 3.92 5.56
N ASN A 10 -0.21 4.92 6.42
CA ASN A 10 -1.07 6.10 6.47
C ASN A 10 -0.23 7.35 6.20
N LYS A 11 -0.74 8.30 5.41
CA LYS A 11 -0.13 9.62 5.20
C LYS A 11 -1.24 10.68 5.13
N GLY A 12 -1.34 11.50 6.17
CA GLY A 12 -2.41 12.50 6.30
C GLY A 12 -3.81 11.87 6.20
N ASN A 13 -4.61 12.37 5.25
CA ASN A 13 -5.95 11.85 4.99
C ASN A 13 -5.95 10.57 4.14
N TYR A 14 -4.79 10.05 3.73
CA TYR A 14 -4.71 8.86 2.91
C TYR A 14 -4.30 7.63 3.71
N SER A 15 -4.82 6.48 3.31
CA SER A 15 -4.41 5.15 3.78
C SER A 15 -4.08 4.28 2.56
N TYR A 16 -3.00 3.54 2.63
CA TYR A 16 -2.52 2.66 1.57
C TYR A 16 -2.53 1.23 2.10
N VAL A 17 -3.01 0.30 1.28
CA VAL A 17 -2.88 -1.14 1.48
C VAL A 17 -2.04 -1.66 0.33
N ILE A 18 -0.94 -2.33 0.64
CA ILE A 18 -0.07 -2.97 -0.34
C ILE A 18 -0.15 -4.46 -0.11
N VAL A 19 -0.39 -5.21 -1.17
CA VAL A 19 -0.31 -6.66 -1.19
C VAL A 19 0.76 -7.04 -2.20
N ILE A 20 1.74 -7.82 -1.76
CA ILE A 20 2.72 -8.40 -2.68
C ILE A 20 2.06 -9.58 -3.38
N VAL A 21 2.10 -9.54 -4.70
CA VAL A 21 1.55 -10.57 -5.59
C VAL A 21 2.70 -11.10 -6.45
N GLY A 22 2.88 -12.42 -6.45
CA GLY A 22 3.98 -13.06 -7.16
C GLY A 22 5.18 -13.40 -6.27
N ASN A 23 6.15 -14.07 -6.87
CA ASN A 23 7.39 -14.46 -6.20
C ASN A 23 8.57 -13.73 -6.85
N GLU A 24 9.67 -13.67 -6.10
CA GLU A 24 10.96 -13.20 -6.59
C GLU A 24 11.35 -13.90 -7.91
N PRO A 25 11.88 -13.18 -8.92
CA PRO A 25 12.27 -11.77 -8.93
C PRO A 25 11.18 -10.78 -9.41
N GLU A 26 10.06 -11.28 -9.93
CA GLU A 26 9.01 -10.45 -10.55
C GLU A 26 7.90 -10.12 -9.55
N TYR A 27 8.26 -9.35 -8.52
CA TYR A 27 7.29 -8.85 -7.56
C TYR A 27 6.32 -7.87 -8.23
N SER A 28 5.02 -8.19 -8.15
CA SER A 28 3.94 -7.24 -8.43
C SER A 28 3.34 -6.76 -7.12
N PHE A 29 2.90 -5.52 -7.08
CA PHE A 29 2.35 -4.91 -5.87
C PHE A 29 0.94 -4.43 -6.15
N LYS A 30 -0.06 -5.10 -5.59
CA LYS A 30 -1.41 -4.56 -5.59
C LYS A 30 -1.50 -3.45 -4.55
N VAL A 31 -1.75 -2.22 -5.00
CA VAL A 31 -1.82 -1.04 -4.15
C VAL A 31 -3.22 -0.46 -4.17
N ILE A 32 -3.83 -0.37 -2.99
CA ILE A 32 -5.14 0.25 -2.79
C ILE A 32 -4.97 1.51 -1.94
N LYS A 33 -5.32 2.68 -2.48
CA LYS A 33 -5.33 3.97 -1.78
C LYS A 33 -6.75 4.34 -1.40
N TYR A 34 -6.92 4.68 -0.13
CA TYR A 34 -8.14 5.22 0.43
C TYR A 34 -7.92 6.68 0.81
N VAL A 35 -8.89 7.53 0.55
CA VAL A 35 -8.99 8.87 1.13
C VAL A 35 -9.99 8.86 2.28
N LYS A 36 -9.62 9.48 3.40
CA LYS A 36 -10.48 9.73 4.56
C LYS A 36 -11.19 11.06 4.33
N THR A 37 -12.47 11.00 4.03
CA THR A 37 -13.33 12.17 3.88
C THR A 37 -14.19 12.32 5.14
N ARG A 38 -14.28 13.54 5.66
CA ARG A 38 -15.21 13.86 6.75
C ARG A 38 -16.53 14.25 6.11
N GLY A 39 -17.55 13.41 6.26
CA GLY A 39 -18.87 13.70 5.70
C GLY A 39 -19.46 14.96 6.35
N LYS A 40 -19.72 16.00 5.55
CA LYS A 40 -20.39 17.23 6.03
C LYS A 40 -21.83 16.95 6.49
N GLU A 41 -22.49 15.97 5.87
CA GLU A 41 -23.92 15.69 6.09
C GLU A 41 -24.21 14.67 7.21
N ASN A 42 -23.23 13.88 7.66
CA ASN A 42 -23.44 12.81 8.64
C ASN A 42 -22.54 12.94 9.86
N LYS A 43 -22.99 13.72 10.86
CA LYS A 43 -22.55 13.74 12.27
C LYS A 43 -21.06 13.42 12.53
N GLY A 44 -20.15 14.04 11.77
CA GLY A 44 -18.71 13.90 11.99
C GLY A 44 -18.12 12.50 11.76
N LYS A 45 -18.81 11.58 11.07
CA LYS A 45 -18.25 10.25 10.76
C LYS A 45 -17.23 10.35 9.62
N THR A 46 -16.08 9.72 9.81
CA THR A 46 -15.04 9.58 8.78
C THR A 46 -15.42 8.45 7.84
N LYS A 47 -15.59 8.76 6.54
CA LYS A 47 -15.74 7.78 5.47
C LYS A 47 -14.36 7.50 4.87
N ARG A 48 -14.14 6.28 4.39
CA ARG A 48 -12.98 5.92 3.57
C ARG A 48 -13.48 5.57 2.17
N GLU A 49 -12.92 6.20 1.16
CA GLU A 49 -13.27 5.99 -0.24
C GLU A 49 -12.03 5.55 -0.99
N ILE A 50 -12.16 4.52 -1.82
CA ILE A 50 -11.07 4.05 -2.67
C ILE A 50 -10.90 5.05 -3.79
N ILE A 51 -9.66 5.51 -3.99
CA ILE A 51 -9.30 6.45 -5.07
C ILE A 51 -8.20 5.88 -5.97
N PHE A 52 -7.67 4.70 -5.63
CA PHE A 52 -6.67 3.97 -6.41
C PHE A 52 -6.75 2.49 -6.04
N ASP A 53 -6.80 1.60 -7.02
CA ASP A 53 -6.73 0.14 -6.85
C ASP A 53 -6.08 -0.45 -8.11
N GLU A 54 -4.75 -0.52 -8.11
CA GLU A 54 -3.98 -0.94 -9.28
C GLU A 54 -2.88 -1.93 -8.89
N VAL A 55 -2.43 -2.73 -9.85
CA VAL A 55 -1.24 -3.57 -9.72
C VAL A 55 -0.07 -2.84 -10.35
N LEU A 56 0.96 -2.59 -9.56
CA LEU A 56 2.12 -1.81 -9.92
C LEU A 56 3.40 -2.65 -9.86
N ASN A 57 4.37 -2.33 -10.71
CA ASN A 57 5.73 -2.82 -10.57
C ASN A 57 6.52 -2.02 -9.53
N LEU A 58 7.72 -2.49 -9.19
CA LEU A 58 8.57 -1.86 -8.17
C LEU A 58 8.80 -0.35 -8.43
N GLU A 59 9.19 0.03 -9.65
CA GLU A 59 9.48 1.42 -9.99
C GLU A 59 8.24 2.31 -9.84
N GLN A 60 7.08 1.84 -10.29
CA GLN A 60 5.82 2.56 -10.17
C GLN A 60 5.41 2.79 -8.71
N VAL A 61 5.57 1.78 -7.84
CA VAL A 61 5.28 1.92 -6.41
C VAL A 61 6.23 2.91 -5.74
N LEU A 62 7.52 2.88 -6.11
CA LEU A 62 8.53 3.78 -5.56
C LEU A 62 8.28 5.25 -5.94
N LEU A 63 7.60 5.50 -7.05
CA LEU A 63 7.21 6.83 -7.51
C LEU A 63 5.84 7.30 -6.95
N LEU A 64 5.07 6.42 -6.32
CA LEU A 64 3.73 6.76 -5.83
C LEU A 64 3.78 7.74 -4.63
N ASP A 65 3.06 8.86 -4.76
CA ASP A 65 2.85 9.89 -3.71
C ASP A 65 4.16 10.34 -3.03
N ASP A 66 5.16 10.67 -3.86
CA ASP A 66 6.53 11.07 -3.49
C ASP A 66 7.25 9.98 -2.68
N GLY A 67 7.11 8.73 -3.10
CA GLY A 67 7.76 7.59 -2.47
C GLY A 67 7.25 7.28 -1.07
N VAL A 68 5.97 7.56 -0.77
CA VAL A 68 5.37 7.23 0.54
C VAL A 68 5.49 5.75 0.89
N LEU A 69 5.54 4.89 -0.13
CA LEU A 69 5.64 3.45 0.02
C LEU A 69 7.09 2.95 0.00
N LYS A 70 8.07 3.82 -0.25
CA LYS A 70 9.48 3.44 -0.41
C LYS A 70 10.03 2.69 0.79
N GLU A 71 9.85 3.19 2.01
CA GLU A 71 10.32 2.50 3.22
C GLU A 71 9.71 1.11 3.35
N CYS A 72 8.41 0.99 3.09
CA CYS A 72 7.67 -0.26 3.24
C CYS A 72 8.13 -1.31 2.22
N ILE A 73 8.36 -0.88 0.98
CA ILE A 73 8.91 -1.74 -0.07
C ILE A 73 10.36 -2.08 0.22
N GLN A 74 11.18 -1.16 0.71
CA GLN A 74 12.57 -1.44 1.08
C GLN A 74 12.65 -2.46 2.23
N GLU A 75 11.79 -2.37 3.25
CA GLU A 75 11.71 -3.40 4.30
C GLU A 75 11.32 -4.77 3.72
N ILE A 76 10.48 -4.80 2.69
CA ILE A 76 10.07 -6.03 2.02
C ILE A 76 11.21 -6.60 1.16
N THR A 77 11.84 -5.78 0.31
CA THR A 77 12.87 -6.21 -0.63
C THR A 77 14.21 -6.47 0.05
N ASN A 78 14.55 -5.71 1.10
CA ASN A 78 15.78 -5.93 1.88
C ASN A 78 15.57 -6.93 3.01
N GLY A 79 14.33 -7.17 3.43
CA GLY A 79 13.96 -8.09 4.52
C GLY A 79 13.62 -9.52 4.08
N GLY A 80 13.90 -9.88 2.82
CA GLY A 80 13.74 -11.24 2.29
C GLY A 80 14.59 -12.33 2.97
N LEU A 81 15.33 -12.03 4.05
CA LEU A 81 16.13 -12.98 4.81
C LEU A 81 16.05 -12.70 6.32
N ASN A 82 14.84 -12.72 6.88
CA ASN A 82 14.69 -13.22 8.25
C ASN A 82 13.47 -14.12 8.29
N GLU A 83 13.71 -15.36 7.85
CA GLU A 83 13.01 -16.53 8.36
C GLU A 83 12.89 -16.43 9.88
N LYS A 84 11.70 -16.74 10.37
CA LYS A 84 11.40 -16.81 11.79
C LYS A 84 11.98 -18.06 12.41
#